data_AF-A0A5B8SNI4-F1
#
_entry.id   AF-A0A5B8SNI4-F1
#
_cell.length_a   1.000
_cell.length_b   1.000
_cell.length_c   1.000
_cell.angle_alpha   90.00
_cell.angle_beta   90.00
_cell.angle_gamma   90.00
#
_symmetry.space_group_name_H-M   'P 1'
#
loop_
_entity.id
_entity.type
_entity.pdbx_description
1 polymer ?
#
loop_
_entity_poly.entity_id
_entity_poly.type
_entity_poly.pdbx_seq_one_letter_code
_entity_poly.pdbx_strand_id
1 'polypeptide(L)' 'MTKLLRGNKGIERVIRYARAHDWHVERTRGGHIRFVKAGCPPVFTGYSPSDARAEKNALARLRRVQRHEEGET' A
#
# COMPACT_ATOMS: atom_id res chain seq x y z
N MET A 1 22.45 -6.84 21.92
CA MET A 1 22.15 -7.41 20.58
C MET A 1 20.84 -6.80 20.07
N THR A 2 20.93 -5.70 19.32
CA THR A 2 19.76 -5.01 18.73
C THR A 2 19.18 -5.90 17.63
N LYS A 3 18.09 -6.61 17.95
CA LYS A 3 17.31 -7.40 16.98
C LYS A 3 16.65 -6.41 16.01
N LEU A 4 17.41 -5.98 14.99
CA LEU A 4 16.89 -5.20 13.88
C LEU A 4 15.70 -5.97 13.33
N LEU A 5 14.53 -5.33 13.35
CA LEU A 5 13.29 -5.75 12.71
C LEU A 5 13.54 -5.91 11.20
N ARG A 6 14.18 -7.03 10.79
CA ARG A 6 14.47 -7.38 9.39
C ARG A 6 13.22 -7.76 8.60
N GLY A 7 12.02 -7.61 9.16
CA GLY A 7 10.78 -8.14 8.61
C GLY A 7 9.73 -7.07 8.37
N ASN A 8 9.96 -6.16 7.41
CA ASN A 8 8.84 -5.53 6.68
C ASN A 8 9.26 -4.76 5.40
N LYS A 9 10.28 -5.23 4.68
CA LYS A 9 10.79 -4.50 3.49
C LYS A 9 9.72 -4.33 2.40
N GLY A 10 8.72 -5.20 2.34
CA GLY A 10 7.74 -5.16 1.27
C GLY A 10 6.60 -4.18 1.52
N ILE A 11 6.00 -4.13 2.71
CA ILE A 11 5.00 -3.09 3.01
C ILE A 11 5.61 -1.68 2.92
N GLU A 12 6.88 -1.53 3.32
CA GLU A 12 7.60 -0.26 3.19
C GLU A 12 7.68 0.17 1.71
N ARG A 13 7.89 -0.77 0.78
CA ARG A 13 7.86 -0.49 -0.66
C ARG A 13 6.48 -0.03 -1.12
N VAL A 14 5.40 -0.64 -0.61
CA VAL A 14 4.02 -0.23 -0.95
C VAL A 14 3.74 1.17 -0.43
N ILE A 15 4.09 1.46 0.82
CA ILE A 15 3.92 2.79 1.43
C ILE A 15 4.74 3.85 0.69
N ARG A 16 5.99 3.55 0.34
CA ARG A 16 6.85 4.46 -0.42
C ARG A 16 6.26 4.80 -1.78
N TYR A 17 5.76 3.79 -2.51
CA TYR A 17 5.08 4.00 -3.78
C TYR A 17 3.83 4.86 -3.60
N ALA A 18 2.99 4.53 -2.61
CA ALA A 18 1.79 5.28 -2.29
C ALA A 18 2.10 6.77 -2.05
N ARG A 19 3.06 7.08 -1.18
CA ARG A 19 3.46 8.46 -0.88
C ARG A 19 4.02 9.21 -2.09
N ALA A 20 4.76 8.53 -2.98
CA ALA A 20 5.31 9.14 -4.19
C ALA A 20 4.25 9.48 -5.25
N HIS A 21 3.06 8.89 -5.15
CA HIS A 21 1.93 9.12 -6.07
C HIS A 21 0.74 9.79 -5.36
N ASP A 22 0.99 10.53 -4.27
CA ASP A 22 -0.01 11.30 -3.52
C ASP A 22 -1.16 10.46 -2.93
N TRP A 23 -0.90 9.19 -2.65
CA TRP A 23 -1.80 8.37 -1.85
C TRP A 23 -1.58 8.66 -0.37
N HIS A 24 -2.68 8.97 0.31
CA HIS A 24 -2.74 9.04 1.75
C HIS A 24 -2.80 7.62 2.35
N VAL A 25 -2.07 7.41 3.44
CA VAL A 25 -1.86 6.08 4.05
C VAL A 25 -2.33 6.11 5.49
N GLU A 26 -3.29 5.26 5.82
CA GLU A 26 -3.89 5.17 7.16
C GLU A 26 -3.87 3.73 7.68
N ARG A 27 -3.73 3.57 8.99
CA ARG A 27 -3.98 2.28 9.65
C ARG A 27 -5.43 2.22 10.11
N THR A 28 -6.12 1.15 9.74
CA THR A 28 -7.48 0.88 10.22
C THR A 28 -7.44 0.35 11.65
N ARG A 29 -8.56 0.44 12.37
CA ARG A 29 -8.71 -0.14 13.73
C ARG A 29 -8.42 -1.65 13.78
N GLY A 30 -8.62 -2.37 12.68
CA GLY A 30 -8.32 -3.80 12.54
C GLY A 30 -6.86 -4.12 12.19
N GLY A 31 -5.97 -3.13 12.13
CA GLY A 31 -4.56 -3.32 11.82
C GLY A 31 -4.23 -3.42 10.33
N HIS A 32 -5.21 -3.24 9.44
CA HIS A 32 -4.95 -3.15 8.00
C HIS A 32 -4.42 -1.76 7.63
N ILE A 33 -3.75 -1.67 6.49
CA ILE A 33 -3.34 -0.40 5.90
C ILE A 33 -4.32 -0.06 4.78
N ARG A 34 -4.86 1.15 4.83
CA ARG A 34 -5.73 1.73 3.81
C ARG A 34 -4.95 2.81 3.06
N PHE A 35 -5.08 2.79 1.74
CA PHE A 35 -4.55 3.79 0.83
C PHE A 35 -5.73 4.52 0.19
N VAL A 36 -5.73 5.85 0.28
CA VAL A 36 -6.79 6.71 -0.28
C VAL A 36 -6.16 7.84 -1.08
N LYS A 37 -6.78 8.17 -2.21
CA LYS A 37 -6.41 9.28 -3.08
C LYS A 37 -7.70 9.86 -3.64
N ALA A 38 -7.75 11.18 -3.84
CA ALA A 38 -8.93 11.83 -4.40
C ALA A 38 -9.20 11.30 -5.83
N GLY A 39 -10.48 11.09 -6.18
CA GLY A 39 -10.88 10.44 -7.43
C GLY A 39 -10.79 8.91 -7.37
N CYS A 40 -9.78 8.36 -6.71
CA CYS A 40 -9.51 6.93 -6.71
C CYS A 40 -10.33 6.12 -5.67
N PRO A 41 -10.77 4.88 -5.99
CA PRO A 41 -11.28 3.95 -4.99
C PRO A 41 -10.20 3.56 -3.96
N PRO A 42 -10.57 3.38 -2.68
CA PRO A 42 -9.63 3.01 -1.62
C PRO A 42 -9.04 1.61 -1.83
N VAL A 43 -7.75 1.46 -1.56
CA VAL A 43 -7.04 0.17 -1.61
C VAL A 43 -6.69 -0.26 -0.19
N PHE A 44 -6.95 -1.52 0.14
CA PHE A 44 -6.65 -2.08 1.47
C PHE A 44 -5.60 -3.18 1.36
N THR A 45 -4.75 -3.29 2.38
CA THR A 45 -3.82 -4.42 2.52
C THR A 45 -3.69 -4.83 3.98
N GLY A 46 -3.56 -6.13 4.22
CA GLY A 46 -3.31 -6.66 5.55
C GLY A 46 -1.90 -6.33 6.04
N TYR A 47 -1.75 -6.15 7.35
CA TYR A 47 -0.45 -6.06 8.00
C TYR A 47 0.01 -7.47 8.43
N SER A 48 0.24 -8.35 7.47
CA SER A 48 0.85 -9.66 7.71
C SER A 48 2.31 -9.60 7.29
N PRO A 49 3.28 -9.48 8.22
CA PRO A 49 4.69 -9.24 7.92
C PRO A 49 5.38 -10.37 7.14
N SER A 50 4.73 -11.53 6.98
CA SER A 50 5.25 -12.66 6.21
C SER A 50 4.56 -12.84 4.85
N ASP A 51 3.52 -12.07 4.52
CA ASP A 51 2.74 -12.28 3.30
C ASP A 51 3.21 -11.39 2.14
N ALA A 52 4.28 -11.82 1.48
CA ALA A 52 4.83 -11.13 0.31
C ALA A 52 3.85 -11.02 -0.87
N ARG A 53 2.79 -11.84 -0.90
CA ARG A 53 1.74 -11.79 -1.94
C ARG A 53 0.80 -10.61 -1.71
N ALA A 54 0.35 -10.35 -0.48
CA ALA A 54 -0.47 -9.20 -0.14
C ALA A 54 0.20 -7.88 -0.55
N GLU A 55 1.50 -7.75 -0.31
CA GLU A 55 2.28 -6.57 -0.68
C GLU A 55 2.32 -6.36 -2.19
N LYS A 56 2.65 -7.41 -2.95
CA LYS A 56 2.68 -7.37 -4.43
C LYS A 56 1.30 -7.06 -5.01
N ASN A 57 0.25 -7.65 -4.44
CA ASN A 57 -1.13 -7.44 -4.86
C ASN A 57 -1.58 -6.00 -4.57
N ALA A 58 -1.25 -5.45 -3.40
CA ALA A 58 -1.53 -4.06 -3.05
C ALA A 58 -0.85 -3.10 -4.03
N LEU A 59 0.44 -3.31 -4.32
CA LEU A 59 1.18 -2.48 -5.27
C LEU A 59 0.63 -2.59 -6.71
N ALA A 60 0.21 -3.79 -7.12
CA ALA A 60 -0.44 -3.99 -8.41
C ALA A 60 -1.81 -3.28 -8.46
N ARG A 61 -2.59 -3.31 -7.37
CA ARG A 61 -3.87 -2.64 -7.26
C ARG A 61 -3.72 -1.12 -7.34
N LEU A 62 -2.80 -0.53 -6.57
CA LEU A 62 -2.50 0.90 -6.62
C LEU A 62 -2.12 1.35 -8.03
N ARG A 63 -1.24 0.61 -8.72
CA ARG A 63 -0.85 0.90 -10.11
C ARG A 63 -2.01 0.82 -11.09
N ARG A 64 -2.93 -0.14 -10.92
CA ARG A 64 -4.10 -0.26 -11.79
C ARG A 64 -5.04 0.91 -11.57
N VAL A 65 -5.39 1.20 -10.32
CA VAL A 65 -6.28 2.31 -9.99
C VAL A 65 -5.70 3.63 -10.49
N GLN A 66 -4.41 3.87 -10.24
CA GLN A 66 -3.72 5.06 -10.74
C GLN A 66 -3.84 5.22 -12.27
N ARG A 67 -3.64 4.14 -13.04
CA ARG A 67 -3.74 4.18 -14.51
C ARG A 67 -5.17 4.35 -15.02
N HIS A 68 -6.16 3.80 -14.33
CA HIS A 68 -7.56 3.98 -14.71
C HIS A 68 -7.92 5.47 -14.60
N GLU A 69 -7.56 6.11 -13.49
CA GLU A 69 -7.84 7.53 -13.26
C GLU A 69 -7.04 8.44 -14.21
N GLU A 70 -5.76 8.14 -14.46
CA GLU A 70 -4.94 8.89 -15.43
C GLU A 70 -5.40 8.70 -16.89
N GLY A 71 -6.10 7.60 -17.20
CA GLY A 71 -6.61 7.32 -18.56
C GLY A 71 -8.05 7.77 -18.80
N GLU A 72 -8.77 8.15 -17.75
CA GLU A 72 -10.12 8.72 -17.80
C GLU A 72 -10.12 10.26 -17.79
N THR A 73 -8.94 10.89 -17.90
CA THR A 73 -8.78 12.35 -18.10
C THR A 73 -8.53 12.69 -19.57
#